data_AF-A0A0D3BB07-F1
#
_entry.id   AF-A0A0D3BB07-F1
#
_cell.length_a   1.000
_cell.length_b   1.000
_cell.length_c   1.000
_cell.angle_alpha   90.00
_cell.angle_beta   90.00
_cell.angle_gamma   90.00
#
_symmetry.space_group_name_H-M   'P 1'
#
loop_
_entity.id
_entity.type
_entity.pdbx_description
1 polymer ?
#
loop_
_entity_poly.entity_id
_entity_poly.type
_entity_poly.pdbx_seq_one_letter_code
_entity_poly.pdbx_strand_id
1 'polypeptide(L)'
;MAVNYEDQTILFDFVVKQGNGVKGLIDSGMSCVPQPFVQPPSERIATLNGQTCEAAQPIDLSQLDGPHHKEVAKQIVEAAETLGFFQVVNHGVSIELLELLKTSAHEFFAQPPEKKAIYLKEVSPNKLVKYGTSFVPEKEKAIEWKDYVSMLYTNDHEALQHWPQPCREVALAFLKSSMQMVKRVVEVLMEDVGVRLEEERMNSLMGTKMVNMNYYPTCPSPELTIGVGRHSDMGMLTVLLQDGIGGLYVRLDNGDWAEIPPLNGALVINVGDTLQILSNGKYKSAEHRVRTTNIGSRVSVPIFTAPNPSEKIGPLPQVVKRDGVARYKELLFQDYMNNFFSQPHDGKKSLDFARAD
;
A
#
# COMPACT_ATOMS: atom_id res chain seq x y z
N MET A 1 3.91 -32.50 18.29
CA MET A 1 3.97 -33.24 17.02
C MET A 1 4.28 -32.23 15.93
N ALA A 2 5.31 -32.45 15.12
CA ALA A 2 5.58 -31.56 13.98
C ALA A 2 4.38 -31.63 13.03
N VAL A 3 3.83 -30.49 12.64
CA VAL A 3 2.72 -30.42 11.68
C VAL A 3 3.26 -30.87 10.32
N ASN A 4 2.59 -31.80 9.65
CA ASN A 4 2.95 -32.19 8.29
C ASN A 4 2.50 -31.10 7.31
N TYR A 5 3.43 -30.24 6.90
CA TYR A 5 3.17 -29.13 5.97
C TYR A 5 3.14 -29.55 4.49
N GLU A 6 3.26 -30.85 4.17
CA GLU A 6 3.09 -31.35 2.80
C GLU A 6 1.61 -31.41 2.37
N ASP A 7 0.69 -31.51 3.34
CA ASP A 7 -0.74 -31.39 3.08
C ASP A 7 -1.13 -29.92 2.98
N GLN A 8 -1.50 -29.50 1.77
CA GLN A 8 -1.90 -28.13 1.47
C GLN A 8 -3.08 -27.64 2.33
N THR A 9 -4.00 -28.53 2.69
CA THR A 9 -5.17 -28.18 3.51
C THR A 9 -4.74 -27.89 4.94
N ILE A 10 -3.88 -28.73 5.51
CA ILE A 10 -3.34 -28.54 6.87
C ILE A 10 -2.51 -27.27 6.94
N LEU A 11 -1.68 -27.01 5.93
CA LEU A 11 -0.89 -25.80 5.84
C LEU A 11 -1.78 -24.55 5.75
N PHE A 12 -2.80 -24.57 4.89
CA PHE A 12 -3.73 -23.46 4.73
C PHE A 12 -4.49 -23.18 6.03
N ASP A 13 -4.99 -24.22 6.70
CA ASP A 13 -5.72 -24.08 7.95
C ASP A 13 -4.82 -23.51 9.06
N PHE A 14 -3.57 -23.97 9.16
CA PHE A 14 -2.58 -23.46 10.11
C PHE A 14 -2.27 -21.99 9.86
N VAL A 15 -1.95 -21.61 8.62
CA VAL A 15 -1.50 -20.26 8.26
C VAL A 15 -2.65 -19.26 8.28
N VAL A 16 -3.74 -19.59 7.59
CA VAL A 16 -4.85 -18.67 7.30
C VAL A 16 -5.92 -18.75 8.36
N LYS A 17 -6.55 -19.92 8.55
CA LYS A 17 -7.76 -20.04 9.38
C LYS A 17 -7.46 -19.93 10.88
N GLN A 18 -6.33 -20.45 11.32
CA GLN A 18 -5.89 -20.36 12.72
C GLN A 18 -5.12 -19.06 13.00
N GLY A 19 -4.76 -18.29 11.99
CA GLY A 19 -4.07 -17.01 12.13
C GLY A 19 -2.61 -17.10 12.56
N ASN A 20 -1.94 -18.24 12.38
CA ASN A 20 -0.50 -18.34 12.66
C ASN A 20 0.31 -17.47 11.68
N GLY A 21 -0.21 -17.26 10.47
CA GLY A 21 0.45 -16.48 9.43
C GLY A 21 1.71 -17.14 8.88
N VAL A 22 2.36 -16.48 7.92
CA VAL A 22 3.67 -16.91 7.42
C VAL A 22 4.76 -16.76 8.47
N LYS A 23 4.60 -15.85 9.45
CA LYS A 23 5.52 -15.77 10.59
C LYS A 23 5.49 -17.06 11.42
N GLY A 24 4.30 -17.60 11.69
CA GLY A 24 4.16 -18.84 12.46
C GLY A 24 4.81 -20.05 11.78
N LEU A 25 4.88 -20.07 10.44
CA LEU A 25 5.64 -21.09 9.71
C LEU A 25 7.14 -21.00 10.00
N ILE A 26 7.70 -19.80 9.98
CA ILE A 26 9.11 -19.58 10.28
C ILE A 26 9.42 -19.85 11.74
N ASP A 27 8.57 -19.43 12.66
CA ASP A 27 8.71 -19.74 14.09
C ASP A 27 8.67 -21.26 14.36
N SER A 28 8.02 -22.04 13.48
CA SER A 28 7.96 -23.51 13.54
C SER A 28 9.22 -24.20 12.99
N GLY A 29 10.26 -23.45 12.60
CA GLY A 29 11.53 -23.98 12.12
C GLY A 29 11.54 -24.37 10.64
N MET A 30 10.64 -23.81 9.84
CA MET A 30 10.56 -24.07 8.40
C MET A 30 11.83 -23.65 7.66
N SER A 31 12.41 -24.58 6.89
CA SER A 31 13.69 -24.39 6.18
C SER A 31 13.56 -24.25 4.65
N CYS A 32 12.35 -24.35 4.10
CA CYS A 32 12.08 -24.18 2.67
C CYS A 32 10.71 -23.54 2.44
N VAL A 33 10.50 -22.92 1.28
CA VAL A 33 9.21 -22.34 0.90
C VAL A 33 8.23 -23.47 0.51
N PRO A 34 7.07 -23.61 1.17
CA PRO A 34 6.09 -24.62 0.81
C PRO A 34 5.45 -24.35 -0.55
N GLN A 35 5.02 -25.41 -1.24
CA GLN A 35 4.50 -25.31 -2.60
C GLN A 35 3.39 -24.25 -2.79
N PRO A 36 2.42 -24.07 -1.86
CA PRO A 36 1.39 -23.03 -2.01
C PRO A 36 1.90 -21.59 -2.04
N PHE A 37 3.13 -21.34 -1.59
CA PHE A 37 3.78 -20.02 -1.63
C PHE A 37 4.73 -19.87 -2.83
N VAL A 38 4.98 -20.96 -3.58
CA VAL A 38 5.85 -20.92 -4.76
C VAL A 38 5.13 -20.24 -5.91
N GLN A 39 5.62 -19.06 -6.25
CA GLN A 39 5.05 -18.22 -7.30
C GLN A 39 5.35 -18.80 -8.69
N PRO A 40 4.47 -18.57 -9.69
CA PRO A 40 4.76 -18.89 -11.09
C PRO A 40 6.04 -18.20 -11.56
N PRO A 41 6.80 -18.78 -12.50
CA PRO A 41 8.05 -18.18 -12.98
C PRO A 41 7.94 -16.72 -13.45
N SER A 42 6.79 -16.33 -14.03
CA SER A 42 6.52 -14.94 -14.47
C SER A 42 6.32 -13.94 -13.32
N GLU A 43 5.95 -14.40 -12.13
CA GLU A 43 5.73 -13.55 -10.96
C GLU A 43 6.95 -13.46 -10.04
N ARG A 44 7.89 -14.41 -10.17
CA ARG A 44 9.12 -14.42 -9.37
C ARG A 44 9.97 -13.18 -9.65
N ILE A 45 10.56 -12.64 -8.60
CA ILE A 45 11.45 -11.48 -8.67
C ILE A 45 12.87 -12.01 -8.73
N ALA A 46 13.47 -12.00 -9.93
CA ALA A 46 14.87 -12.38 -10.09
C ALA A 46 15.75 -11.46 -9.23
N THR A 47 16.62 -12.06 -8.41
CA THR A 47 17.51 -11.36 -7.47
C THR A 47 18.61 -10.54 -8.16
N LEU A 48 18.73 -10.64 -9.48
CA LEU A 48 19.81 -10.08 -10.28
C LEU A 48 19.24 -9.01 -11.22
N ASN A 49 19.67 -7.76 -11.02
CA ASN A 49 19.45 -6.57 -11.85
C ASN A 49 18.27 -5.67 -11.49
N GLY A 50 17.96 -5.48 -10.21
CA GLY A 50 17.15 -4.33 -9.80
C GLY A 50 17.93 -3.03 -10.08
N GLN A 51 17.63 -2.36 -11.20
CA GLN A 51 18.07 -0.98 -11.37
C GLN A 51 17.51 -0.17 -10.20
N THR A 52 18.36 0.57 -9.51
CA THR A 52 17.87 1.56 -8.54
C THR A 52 17.06 2.59 -9.30
N CYS A 53 15.87 2.91 -8.81
CA CYS A 53 15.03 3.92 -9.44
C CYS A 53 15.69 5.31 -9.25
N GLU A 54 16.48 5.75 -10.23
CA GLU A 54 17.12 7.08 -10.19
C GLU A 54 16.08 8.21 -10.17
N ALA A 55 14.89 7.96 -10.71
CA ALA A 55 13.75 8.89 -10.72
C ALA A 55 13.10 9.09 -9.34
N ALA A 56 13.40 8.23 -8.35
CA ALA A 56 12.86 8.34 -6.99
C ALA A 56 13.77 9.16 -6.07
N GLN A 57 14.38 10.24 -6.57
CA GLN A 57 15.08 11.20 -5.72
C GLN A 57 14.10 11.80 -4.69
N PRO A 58 14.53 11.99 -3.43
CA PRO A 58 13.66 12.55 -2.41
C PRO A 58 13.34 14.02 -2.69
N ILE A 59 12.05 14.35 -2.69
CA ILE A 59 11.54 15.71 -2.78
C ILE A 59 11.50 16.31 -1.36
N ASP A 60 12.15 17.47 -1.19
CA ASP A 60 12.13 18.21 0.07
C ASP A 60 10.82 19.01 0.20
N LEU A 61 9.96 18.61 1.13
CA LEU A 61 8.67 19.28 1.35
C LEU A 61 8.74 20.49 2.28
N SER A 62 9.90 20.82 2.88
CA SER A 62 10.03 21.96 3.80
C SER A 62 9.70 23.30 3.14
N GLN A 63 9.89 23.39 1.82
CA GLN A 63 9.61 24.58 1.03
C GLN A 63 8.29 24.51 0.25
N LEU A 64 7.47 23.48 0.47
CA LEU A 64 6.19 23.34 -0.22
C LEU A 64 5.25 24.50 0.10
N ASP A 65 5.28 25.03 1.32
CA ASP A 65 4.53 26.23 1.72
C ASP A 65 5.40 27.49 1.81
N GLY A 66 6.61 27.44 1.24
CA GLY A 66 7.62 28.48 1.31
C GLY A 66 7.85 29.22 -0.01
N PRO A 67 8.91 30.07 -0.07
CA PRO A 67 9.27 30.83 -1.27
C PRO A 67 9.54 29.97 -2.52
N HIS A 68 9.92 28.71 -2.34
CA HIS A 68 10.19 27.76 -3.42
C HIS A 68 8.99 26.84 -3.74
N HIS A 69 7.77 27.17 -3.29
CA HIS A 69 6.54 26.39 -3.53
C HIS A 69 6.42 25.91 -4.98
N LYS A 70 6.62 26.79 -5.96
CA LYS A 70 6.48 26.46 -7.39
C LYS A 70 7.45 25.38 -7.86
N GLU A 71 8.68 25.36 -7.34
CA GLU A 71 9.69 24.38 -7.72
C GLU A 71 9.36 23.02 -7.11
N VAL A 72 9.01 22.98 -5.82
CA VAL A 72 8.59 21.74 -5.15
C VAL A 72 7.31 21.18 -5.77
N ALA A 73 6.33 22.04 -6.06
CA ALA A 73 5.10 21.64 -6.74
C ALA A 73 5.37 21.03 -8.11
N LYS A 74 6.28 21.63 -8.89
CA LYS A 74 6.71 21.10 -10.19
C LYS A 74 7.35 19.71 -10.06
N GLN A 75 8.23 19.49 -9.07
CA GLN A 75 8.84 18.17 -8.83
C GLN A 75 7.78 17.11 -8.48
N ILE A 76 6.79 17.46 -7.66
CA ILE A 76 5.66 16.57 -7.32
C ILE A 76 4.87 16.19 -8.58
N VAL A 77 4.51 17.17 -9.41
CA VAL A 77 3.76 16.95 -10.66
C VAL A 77 4.55 16.08 -11.62
N GLU A 78 5.82 16.40 -11.85
CA GLU A 78 6.70 15.64 -12.75
C GLU A 78 6.85 14.19 -12.29
N ALA A 79 7.05 13.95 -11.00
CA ALA A 79 7.16 12.59 -10.47
C ALA A 79 5.83 11.81 -10.56
N ALA A 80 4.70 12.45 -10.26
CA ALA A 80 3.37 11.85 -10.37
C ALA A 80 2.98 11.52 -11.82
N GLU A 81 3.41 12.32 -12.79
CA GLU A 81 3.16 12.12 -14.22
C GLU A 81 4.10 11.09 -14.85
N THR A 82 5.39 11.09 -14.47
CA THR A 82 6.39 10.23 -15.12
C THR A 82 6.44 8.82 -14.54
N LEU A 83 6.54 8.69 -13.21
CA LEU A 83 6.67 7.41 -12.53
C LEU A 83 5.42 7.05 -11.73
N GLY A 84 4.72 8.05 -11.18
CA GLY A 84 3.64 7.81 -10.23
C GLY A 84 4.10 7.48 -8.81
N PHE A 85 5.41 7.50 -8.57
CA PHE A 85 6.05 7.26 -7.28
C PHE A 85 7.10 8.34 -7.03
N PHE A 86 7.26 8.75 -5.77
CA PHE A 86 8.36 9.61 -5.34
C PHE A 86 8.62 9.44 -3.85
N GLN A 87 9.84 9.75 -3.42
CA GLN A 87 10.17 9.84 -2.01
C GLN A 87 10.02 11.28 -1.55
N VAL A 88 9.66 11.48 -0.28
CA VAL A 88 9.61 12.80 0.35
C VAL A 88 10.43 12.81 1.62
N VAL A 89 11.08 13.95 1.89
CA VAL A 89 11.82 14.24 3.13
C VAL A 89 11.39 15.60 3.67
N ASN A 90 11.73 15.89 4.93
CA ASN A 90 11.32 17.12 5.62
C ASN A 90 9.80 17.35 5.56
N HIS A 91 9.03 16.27 5.57
CA HIS A 91 7.57 16.24 5.42
C HIS A 91 6.79 16.58 6.70
N GLY A 92 7.48 16.91 7.80
CA GLY A 92 6.86 17.31 9.06
C GLY A 92 6.42 16.17 9.99
N VAL A 93 6.66 14.90 9.62
CA VAL A 93 6.45 13.75 10.52
C VAL A 93 7.75 13.47 11.27
N SER A 94 7.69 13.36 12.60
CA SER A 94 8.87 13.11 13.43
C SER A 94 9.55 11.79 13.09
N ILE A 95 10.87 11.78 12.99
CA ILE A 95 11.67 10.55 12.81
C ILE A 95 11.45 9.58 13.96
N GLU A 96 11.34 10.07 15.19
CA GLU A 96 11.06 9.25 16.37
C GLU A 96 9.72 8.51 16.23
N LEU A 97 8.71 9.17 15.65
CA LEU A 97 7.42 8.56 15.38
C LEU A 97 7.54 7.44 14.32
N LEU A 98 8.34 7.65 13.27
CA LEU A 98 8.58 6.64 12.24
C LEU A 98 9.32 5.41 12.80
N GLU A 99 10.34 5.62 13.65
CA GLU A 99 11.06 4.52 14.32
C GLU A 99 10.17 3.76 15.30
N LEU A 100 9.36 4.47 16.09
CA LEU A 100 8.40 3.86 17.00
C LEU A 100 7.37 3.04 16.23
N LEU A 101 6.90 3.53 15.08
CA LEU A 101 5.92 2.82 14.25
C LEU A 101 6.46 1.49 13.73
N LYS A 102 7.73 1.47 13.28
CA LYS A 102 8.41 0.22 12.88
C LYS A 102 8.52 -0.75 14.05
N THR A 103 8.93 -0.24 15.23
CA THR A 103 9.06 -1.05 16.45
C THR A 103 7.73 -1.64 16.87
N SER A 104 6.67 -0.84 16.94
CA SER A 104 5.32 -1.28 17.30
C SER A 104 4.72 -2.27 16.30
N ALA A 105 5.05 -2.15 15.01
CA ALA A 105 4.69 -3.18 14.03
C ALA A 105 5.36 -4.52 14.40
N HIS A 106 6.67 -4.53 14.65
CA HIS A 106 7.36 -5.74 15.11
C HIS A 106 6.76 -6.30 16.40
N GLU A 107 6.45 -5.46 17.39
CA GLU A 107 5.84 -5.87 18.65
C GLU A 107 4.47 -6.53 18.44
N PHE A 108 3.62 -5.98 17.57
CA PHE A 108 2.35 -6.59 17.22
C PHE A 108 2.54 -7.99 16.62
N PHE A 109 3.41 -8.14 15.62
CA PHE A 109 3.61 -9.44 14.96
C PHE A 109 4.36 -10.46 15.82
N ALA A 110 5.14 -10.01 16.80
CA ALA A 110 5.82 -10.85 17.79
C ALA A 110 4.87 -11.42 18.87
N GLN A 111 3.64 -10.93 18.98
CA GLN A 111 2.67 -11.48 19.91
C GLN A 111 2.34 -12.96 19.60
N PRO A 112 1.93 -13.74 20.62
CA PRO A 112 1.40 -15.09 20.42
C PRO A 112 0.27 -15.10 19.38
N PRO A 113 0.16 -16.16 18.54
CA PRO A 113 -0.88 -16.26 17.51
C PRO A 113 -2.29 -15.98 18.03
N GLU A 114 -2.62 -16.43 19.23
CA GLU A 114 -3.95 -16.28 19.84
C GLU A 114 -4.32 -14.81 20.07
N LYS A 115 -3.33 -13.95 20.37
CA LYS A 115 -3.55 -12.50 20.55
C LYS A 115 -3.78 -11.77 19.23
N LYS A 116 -3.25 -12.31 18.12
CA LYS A 116 -3.44 -11.74 16.78
C LYS A 116 -4.71 -12.28 16.11
N ALA A 117 -5.02 -13.56 16.34
CA ALA A 117 -6.15 -14.27 15.76
C ALA A 117 -7.52 -13.67 16.14
N ILE A 118 -7.61 -12.94 17.26
CA ILE A 118 -8.83 -12.20 17.62
C ILE A 118 -9.23 -11.14 16.58
N TYR A 119 -8.30 -10.73 15.70
CA TYR A 119 -8.54 -9.77 14.63
C TYR A 119 -8.79 -10.43 13.28
N LEU A 120 -8.85 -11.76 13.17
CA LEU A 120 -9.22 -12.44 11.93
C LEU A 120 -10.59 -11.96 11.44
N LYS A 121 -10.77 -11.85 10.13
CA LYS A 121 -11.93 -11.23 9.49
C LYS A 121 -13.28 -11.79 9.98
N GLU A 122 -13.33 -13.09 10.28
CA GLU A 122 -14.54 -13.83 10.65
C GLU A 122 -14.95 -13.59 12.11
N VAL A 123 -13.99 -13.30 12.99
CA VAL A 123 -14.18 -13.24 14.45
C VAL A 123 -13.87 -11.87 15.05
N SER A 124 -13.29 -10.96 14.26
CA SER A 124 -12.91 -9.63 14.73
C SER A 124 -14.11 -8.91 15.36
N PRO A 125 -13.98 -8.43 16.61
CA PRO A 125 -15.08 -7.74 17.29
C PRO A 125 -15.46 -6.44 16.61
N ASN A 126 -14.54 -5.86 15.83
CA ASN A 126 -14.79 -4.69 14.99
C ASN A 126 -14.34 -4.98 13.55
N LYS A 127 -15.30 -4.98 12.62
CA LYS A 127 -15.07 -5.28 11.19
C LYS A 127 -14.12 -4.29 10.49
N LEU A 128 -13.79 -3.17 11.13
CA LEU A 128 -12.84 -2.18 10.66
C LEU A 128 -11.38 -2.56 10.93
N VAL A 129 -11.12 -3.56 11.78
CA VAL A 129 -9.78 -4.06 12.08
C VAL A 129 -9.69 -5.52 11.65
N LYS A 130 -8.72 -5.84 10.78
CA LYS A 130 -8.55 -7.18 10.20
C LYS A 130 -7.08 -7.58 10.22
N TYR A 131 -6.77 -8.68 10.87
CA TYR A 131 -5.50 -9.39 10.74
C TYR A 131 -5.65 -10.54 9.75
N GLY A 132 -4.60 -10.82 9.00
CA GLY A 132 -4.57 -11.91 8.05
C GLY A 132 -3.18 -12.12 7.46
N THR A 133 -3.13 -13.03 6.50
CA THR A 133 -1.96 -13.36 5.69
C THR A 133 -2.35 -13.25 4.23
N SER A 134 -1.39 -12.85 3.37
CA SER A 134 -1.59 -12.56 1.95
C SER A 134 -2.65 -11.47 1.68
N PHE A 135 -3.22 -11.43 0.47
CA PHE A 135 -4.28 -10.49 0.11
C PHE A 135 -5.66 -11.15 0.16
N VAL A 136 -5.91 -12.16 -0.69
CA VAL A 136 -7.13 -12.98 -0.69
C VAL A 136 -6.72 -14.45 -0.90
N PRO A 137 -6.16 -15.12 0.13
CA PRO A 137 -5.59 -16.45 0.01
C PRO A 137 -6.49 -17.48 -0.67
N GLU A 138 -7.81 -17.40 -0.49
CA GLU A 138 -8.78 -18.35 -1.04
C GLU A 138 -8.93 -18.26 -2.57
N LYS A 139 -8.51 -17.14 -3.17
CA LYS A 139 -8.61 -16.88 -4.62
C LYS A 139 -7.25 -16.86 -5.31
N GLU A 140 -6.18 -16.93 -4.56
CA GLU A 140 -4.81 -16.84 -5.07
C GLU A 140 -4.34 -18.20 -5.60
N LYS A 141 -3.58 -18.17 -6.71
CA LYS A 141 -2.91 -19.37 -7.24
C LYS A 141 -1.69 -19.76 -6.41
N ALA A 142 -1.02 -18.75 -5.84
CA ALA A 142 0.10 -18.90 -4.93
C ALA A 142 0.02 -17.76 -3.90
N ILE A 143 0.12 -18.11 -2.63
CA ILE A 143 -0.06 -17.22 -1.50
C ILE A 143 1.15 -16.27 -1.38
N GLU A 144 0.90 -15.00 -1.08
CA GLU A 144 1.94 -14.01 -0.81
C GLU A 144 2.58 -14.25 0.57
N TRP A 145 3.90 -14.05 0.66
CA TRP A 145 4.70 -14.22 1.86
C TRP A 145 4.65 -12.98 2.75
N LYS A 146 3.46 -12.69 3.29
CA LYS A 146 3.17 -11.49 4.07
C LYS A 146 2.05 -11.72 5.07
N ASP A 147 2.29 -11.33 6.31
CA ASP A 147 1.24 -11.12 7.31
C ASP A 147 0.86 -9.63 7.34
N TYR A 148 -0.37 -9.31 7.72
CA TYR A 148 -0.79 -7.93 7.85
C TYR A 148 -1.84 -7.72 8.95
N VAL A 149 -1.90 -6.51 9.48
CA VAL A 149 -3.08 -5.98 10.15
C VAL A 149 -3.51 -4.71 9.42
N SER A 150 -4.80 -4.65 9.08
CA SER A 150 -5.45 -3.55 8.38
C SER A 150 -6.43 -2.87 9.31
N MET A 151 -6.31 -1.55 9.41
CA MET A 151 -7.06 -0.72 10.35
C MET A 151 -7.73 0.42 9.58
N LEU A 152 -9.03 0.28 9.34
CA LEU A 152 -9.82 1.38 8.76
C LEU A 152 -10.02 2.46 9.82
N TYR A 153 -9.76 3.70 9.44
CA TYR A 153 -9.98 4.87 10.28
C TYR A 153 -11.32 5.50 9.98
N THR A 154 -12.11 5.75 11.03
CA THR A 154 -13.37 6.51 10.98
C THR A 154 -13.27 7.77 11.85
N ASN A 155 -12.85 7.61 13.10
CA ASN A 155 -12.57 8.69 14.04
C ASN A 155 -11.58 8.23 15.12
N ASP A 156 -11.01 9.19 15.85
CA ASP A 156 -10.03 8.94 16.93
C ASP A 156 -10.56 7.99 18.02
N HIS A 157 -11.84 8.09 18.39
CA HIS A 157 -12.43 7.25 19.43
C HIS A 157 -12.48 5.78 19.03
N GLU A 158 -13.00 5.48 17.83
CA GLU A 158 -13.03 4.13 17.27
C GLU A 158 -11.63 3.53 17.12
N ALA A 159 -10.67 4.33 16.63
CA ALA A 159 -9.28 3.91 16.52
C ALA A 159 -8.69 3.56 17.90
N LEU A 160 -8.85 4.47 18.88
CA LEU A 160 -8.34 4.29 20.24
C LEU A 160 -9.06 3.19 21.01
N GLN A 161 -10.26 2.78 20.61
CA GLN A 161 -10.98 1.68 21.24
C GLN A 161 -10.59 0.33 20.65
N HIS A 162 -10.47 0.25 19.31
CA HIS A 162 -10.47 -1.03 18.60
C HIS A 162 -9.14 -1.42 17.96
N TRP A 163 -8.24 -0.47 17.64
CA TRP A 163 -6.95 -0.83 17.04
C TRP A 163 -6.08 -1.62 18.03
N PRO A 164 -5.17 -2.49 17.56
CA PRO A 164 -4.36 -3.32 18.43
C PRO A 164 -3.50 -2.49 19.38
N GLN A 165 -3.53 -2.83 20.68
CA GLN A 165 -2.85 -2.06 21.72
C GLN A 165 -1.35 -1.77 21.43
N PRO A 166 -0.54 -2.71 20.89
CA PRO A 166 0.88 -2.44 20.64
C PRO A 166 1.13 -1.28 19.67
N CYS A 167 0.20 -1.02 18.76
CA CYS A 167 0.41 -0.09 17.65
C CYS A 167 -0.65 1.02 17.55
N ARG A 168 -1.69 0.98 18.39
CA ARG A 168 -2.86 1.87 18.35
C ARG A 168 -2.49 3.35 18.34
N GLU A 169 -1.81 3.82 19.38
CA GLU A 169 -1.54 5.25 19.57
C GLU A 169 -0.55 5.76 18.52
N VAL A 170 0.52 5.00 18.27
CA VAL A 170 1.56 5.36 17.30
C VAL A 170 1.02 5.37 15.86
N ALA A 171 0.16 4.42 15.49
CA ALA A 171 -0.46 4.40 14.17
C ALA A 171 -1.43 5.58 13.98
N LEU A 172 -2.17 5.93 15.04
CA LEU A 172 -3.08 7.07 14.99
C LEU A 172 -2.31 8.39 14.88
N ALA A 173 -1.23 8.54 15.64
CA ALA A 173 -0.34 9.68 15.53
C ALA A 173 0.26 9.79 14.12
N PHE A 174 0.77 8.68 13.56
CA PHE A 174 1.32 8.64 12.20
C PHE A 174 0.28 9.06 11.14
N LEU A 175 -0.94 8.52 11.24
CA LEU A 175 -2.03 8.91 10.36
C LEU A 175 -2.28 10.42 10.43
N LYS A 176 -2.48 10.96 11.64
CA LYS A 176 -2.80 12.38 11.84
C LYS A 176 -1.70 13.30 11.35
N SER A 177 -0.44 12.99 11.67
CA SER A 177 0.71 13.77 11.21
C SER A 177 0.90 13.72 9.69
N SER A 178 0.49 12.62 9.03
CA SER A 178 0.62 12.48 7.58
C SER A 178 -0.49 13.19 6.79
N MET A 179 -1.70 13.34 7.34
CA MET A 179 -2.86 13.84 6.57
C MET A 179 -2.71 15.27 6.07
N GLN A 180 -2.02 16.15 6.80
CA GLN A 180 -1.76 17.50 6.32
C GLN A 180 -0.85 17.49 5.09
N MET A 181 0.22 16.70 5.11
CA MET A 181 1.10 16.50 3.96
C MET A 181 0.32 15.95 2.76
N VAL A 182 -0.49 14.90 2.96
CA VAL A 182 -1.26 14.29 1.87
C VAL A 182 -2.22 15.30 1.26
N LYS A 183 -2.97 16.05 2.08
CA LYS A 183 -3.87 17.11 1.60
C LYS A 183 -3.10 18.10 0.73
N ARG A 184 -1.92 18.53 1.15
CA ARG A 184 -1.12 19.51 0.41
C ARG A 184 -0.59 19.00 -0.92
N VAL A 185 -0.18 17.72 -0.97
CA VAL A 185 0.21 17.06 -2.23
C VAL A 185 -0.99 16.95 -3.18
N VAL A 186 -2.17 16.57 -2.69
CA VAL A 186 -3.38 16.52 -3.54
C VAL A 186 -3.75 17.91 -4.05
N GLU A 187 -3.65 18.95 -3.23
CA GLU A 187 -3.91 20.34 -3.67
C GLU A 187 -3.00 20.74 -4.84
N VAL A 188 -1.69 20.50 -4.73
CA VAL A 188 -0.73 20.75 -5.82
C VAL A 188 -1.14 20.03 -7.11
N LEU A 189 -1.43 18.74 -7.00
CA LEU A 189 -1.76 17.91 -8.16
C LEU A 189 -3.11 18.33 -8.79
N MET A 190 -4.06 18.78 -8.00
CA MET A 190 -5.36 19.29 -8.48
C MET A 190 -5.22 20.67 -9.14
N GLU A 191 -4.44 21.57 -8.54
CA GLU A 191 -4.19 22.90 -9.07
C GLU A 191 -3.47 22.83 -10.43
N ASP A 192 -2.51 21.91 -10.59
CA ASP A 192 -1.82 21.68 -11.87
C ASP A 192 -2.77 21.23 -13.00
N VAL A 193 -3.80 20.43 -12.68
CA VAL A 193 -4.84 20.08 -13.66
C VAL A 193 -5.91 21.16 -13.83
N GLY A 194 -5.70 22.34 -13.22
CA GLY A 194 -6.56 23.51 -13.35
C GLY A 194 -7.81 23.46 -12.46
N VAL A 195 -7.79 22.67 -11.39
CA VAL A 195 -8.93 22.46 -10.49
C VAL A 195 -8.56 22.82 -9.07
N ARG A 196 -9.28 23.79 -8.49
CA ARG A 196 -9.24 24.04 -7.05
C ARG A 196 -10.42 23.31 -6.41
N LEU A 197 -10.13 22.29 -5.63
CA LEU A 197 -11.16 21.55 -4.90
C LEU A 197 -11.68 22.37 -3.72
N GLU A 198 -13.00 22.39 -3.56
CA GLU A 198 -13.63 22.85 -2.32
C GLU A 198 -13.30 21.87 -1.18
N GLU A 199 -13.31 22.36 0.06
CA GLU A 199 -12.92 21.57 1.22
C GLU A 199 -13.80 20.33 1.41
N GLU A 200 -15.10 20.44 1.20
CA GLU A 200 -16.03 19.30 1.27
C GLU A 200 -15.69 18.24 0.22
N ARG A 201 -15.37 18.65 -1.01
CA ARG A 201 -14.99 17.74 -2.09
C ARG A 201 -13.66 17.05 -1.80
N MET A 202 -12.67 17.80 -1.31
CA MET A 202 -11.38 17.25 -0.87
C MET A 202 -11.59 16.20 0.22
N ASN A 203 -12.40 16.52 1.24
CA ASN A 203 -12.71 15.61 2.33
C ASN A 203 -13.43 14.35 1.85
N SER A 204 -14.30 14.45 0.85
CA SER A 204 -14.97 13.28 0.27
C SER A 204 -14.03 12.41 -0.54
N LEU A 205 -13.17 13.00 -1.38
CA LEU A 205 -12.18 12.28 -2.19
C LEU A 205 -11.08 11.60 -1.35
N MET A 206 -10.84 12.10 -0.13
CA MET A 206 -9.94 11.49 0.85
C MET A 206 -10.69 10.90 2.05
N GLY A 207 -11.99 10.62 1.92
CA GLY A 207 -12.87 10.28 3.04
C GLY A 207 -12.48 8.96 3.72
N THR A 208 -12.10 7.97 2.92
CA THR A 208 -11.64 6.66 3.40
C THR A 208 -10.15 6.70 3.70
N LYS A 209 -9.77 6.32 4.92
CA LYS A 209 -8.37 6.21 5.35
C LYS A 209 -8.14 4.84 5.96
N MET A 210 -7.06 4.20 5.58
CA MET A 210 -6.69 2.88 6.09
C MET A 210 -5.20 2.85 6.41
N VAL A 211 -4.85 2.38 7.59
CA VAL A 211 -3.46 2.11 7.98
C VAL A 211 -3.27 0.60 7.95
N ASN A 212 -2.34 0.10 7.15
CA ASN A 212 -1.91 -1.29 7.26
C ASN A 212 -0.53 -1.34 7.91
N MET A 213 -0.30 -2.37 8.72
CA MET A 213 1.05 -2.81 9.05
C MET A 213 1.27 -4.14 8.34
N ASN A 214 2.28 -4.20 7.50
CA ASN A 214 2.69 -5.41 6.81
C ASN A 214 3.96 -5.96 7.45
N TYR A 215 4.02 -7.28 7.59
CA TYR A 215 5.18 -7.99 8.10
C TYR A 215 5.58 -9.10 7.14
N TYR A 216 6.85 -9.08 6.76
CA TYR A 216 7.46 -10.00 5.82
C TYR A 216 8.51 -10.78 6.61
N PRO A 217 8.21 -11.99 7.11
CA PRO A 217 9.20 -12.78 7.82
C PRO A 217 10.35 -13.18 6.88
N THR A 218 11.51 -13.47 7.45
CA THR A 218 12.66 -14.00 6.71
C THR A 218 12.23 -15.19 5.87
N CYS A 219 12.53 -15.17 4.58
CA CYS A 219 12.15 -16.22 3.64
C CYS A 219 13.36 -17.14 3.36
N PRO A 220 13.23 -18.47 3.46
CA PRO A 220 14.34 -19.40 3.21
C PRO A 220 14.73 -19.50 1.74
N SER A 221 13.81 -19.18 0.81
CA SER A 221 14.05 -19.21 -0.65
C SER A 221 13.35 -18.01 -1.29
N PRO A 222 13.85 -16.79 -1.08
CA PRO A 222 13.16 -15.55 -1.47
C PRO A 222 12.90 -15.44 -2.98
N GLU A 223 13.69 -16.12 -3.81
CA GLU A 223 13.52 -16.19 -5.27
C GLU A 223 12.30 -17.00 -5.73
N LEU A 224 11.72 -17.83 -4.85
CA LEU A 224 10.57 -18.68 -5.16
C LEU A 224 9.22 -18.02 -4.85
N THR A 225 9.20 -16.97 -4.04
CA THR A 225 7.97 -16.33 -3.57
C THR A 225 8.07 -14.80 -3.66
N ILE A 226 7.01 -14.11 -3.25
CA ILE A 226 6.92 -12.65 -3.26
C ILE A 226 6.22 -12.17 -1.98
N GLY A 227 6.54 -10.97 -1.54
CA GLY A 227 5.85 -10.33 -0.43
C GLY A 227 4.48 -9.78 -0.85
N VAL A 228 4.40 -9.18 -2.04
CA VAL A 228 3.14 -8.72 -2.66
C VAL A 228 3.24 -8.85 -4.17
N GLY A 229 2.19 -9.35 -4.81
CA GLY A 229 2.04 -9.44 -6.27
C GLY A 229 2.06 -8.10 -6.98
N ARG A 230 2.18 -8.13 -8.32
CA ARG A 230 2.04 -6.92 -9.13
C ARG A 230 0.62 -6.37 -9.01
N HIS A 231 0.48 -5.11 -8.64
CA HIS A 231 -0.80 -4.43 -8.52
C HIS A 231 -0.63 -2.91 -8.66
N SER A 232 -1.75 -2.20 -8.79
CA SER A 232 -1.83 -0.75 -8.58
C SER A 232 -2.79 -0.46 -7.41
N ASP A 233 -2.59 0.67 -6.74
CA ASP A 233 -3.44 1.06 -5.61
C ASP A 233 -4.73 1.70 -6.10
N MET A 234 -5.88 1.34 -5.52
CA MET A 234 -7.18 1.87 -5.98
C MET A 234 -7.46 3.34 -5.61
N GLY A 235 -6.77 3.87 -4.61
CA GLY A 235 -7.10 5.14 -3.93
C GLY A 235 -6.65 6.41 -4.65
N MET A 236 -6.58 7.51 -3.89
CA MET A 236 -6.01 8.79 -4.31
C MET A 236 -4.49 8.76 -4.25
N LEU A 237 -3.96 8.60 -3.03
CA LEU A 237 -2.54 8.52 -2.73
C LEU A 237 -2.30 7.47 -1.63
N THR A 238 -1.15 6.81 -1.72
CA THR A 238 -0.60 5.97 -0.67
C THR A 238 0.63 6.66 -0.07
N VAL A 239 0.75 6.64 1.26
CA VAL A 239 1.95 7.07 2.01
C VAL A 239 2.57 5.85 2.65
N LEU A 240 3.78 5.49 2.27
CA LEU A 240 4.43 4.27 2.72
C LEU A 240 5.69 4.58 3.54
N LEU A 241 5.71 4.11 4.78
CA LEU A 241 6.93 3.94 5.54
C LEU A 241 7.56 2.57 5.24
N GLN A 242 8.82 2.57 4.82
CA GLN A 242 9.66 1.38 4.71
C GLN A 242 10.59 1.26 5.94
N ASP A 243 10.97 0.03 6.28
CA ASP A 243 12.15 -0.21 7.12
C ASP A 243 13.46 -0.09 6.31
N GLY A 244 14.60 -0.39 6.95
CA GLY A 244 15.91 -0.33 6.30
C GLY A 244 16.21 -1.45 5.29
N ILE A 245 15.34 -2.46 5.14
CA ILE A 245 15.56 -3.60 4.24
C ILE A 245 14.99 -3.33 2.84
N GLY A 246 13.85 -2.63 2.76
CA GLY A 246 13.24 -2.24 1.49
C GLY A 246 12.62 -3.41 0.71
N GLY A 247 12.75 -3.40 -0.62
CA GLY A 247 12.17 -4.43 -1.48
C GLY A 247 10.86 -4.06 -2.18
N LEU A 248 10.50 -2.76 -2.19
CA LEU A 248 9.47 -2.23 -3.07
C LEU A 248 10.04 -2.08 -4.49
N TYR A 249 9.33 -2.60 -5.48
CA TYR A 249 9.67 -2.44 -6.89
C TYR A 249 8.50 -1.79 -7.62
N VAL A 250 8.81 -0.78 -8.44
CA VAL A 250 7.87 -0.11 -9.34
C VAL A 250 8.16 -0.50 -10.78
N ARG A 251 7.11 -0.60 -11.59
CA ARG A 251 7.22 -0.90 -13.01
C ARG A 251 7.49 0.38 -13.80
N LEU A 252 8.53 0.35 -14.62
CA LEU A 252 8.93 1.43 -15.51
C LEU A 252 8.16 1.38 -16.85
N ASP A 253 8.14 2.49 -17.58
CA ASP A 253 7.47 2.59 -18.89
C ASP A 253 8.06 1.63 -19.94
N ASN A 254 9.34 1.28 -19.83
CA ASN A 254 9.99 0.30 -20.72
C ASN A 254 9.62 -1.16 -20.39
N GLY A 255 8.81 -1.38 -19.34
CA GLY A 255 8.37 -2.69 -18.88
C GLY A 255 9.24 -3.33 -17.81
N ASP A 256 10.41 -2.75 -17.50
CA ASP A 256 11.33 -3.22 -16.47
C ASP A 256 10.84 -2.87 -15.06
N TRP A 257 11.52 -3.41 -14.05
CA TRP A 257 11.24 -3.16 -12.64
C TRP A 257 12.42 -2.47 -11.98
N ALA A 258 12.16 -1.37 -11.26
CA ALA A 258 13.16 -0.65 -10.50
C ALA A 258 12.86 -0.71 -9.00
N GLU A 259 13.89 -0.90 -8.18
CA GLU A 259 13.76 -0.85 -6.72
C GLU A 259 13.68 0.60 -6.24
N ILE A 260 12.76 0.87 -5.32
CA ILE A 260 12.75 2.11 -4.54
C ILE A 260 13.51 1.81 -3.23
N PRO A 261 14.77 2.27 -3.12
CA PRO A 261 15.59 1.98 -1.96
C PRO A 261 15.05 2.73 -0.74
N PRO A 262 15.08 2.11 0.45
CA PRO A 262 14.65 2.80 1.66
C PRO A 262 15.63 3.92 2.00
N LEU A 263 15.11 5.12 2.24
CA LEU A 263 15.87 6.27 2.73
C LEU A 263 15.48 6.58 4.17
N ASN A 264 16.49 6.83 5.02
CA ASN A 264 16.25 7.14 6.42
C ASN A 264 15.40 8.40 6.57
N GLY A 265 14.30 8.28 7.31
CA GLY A 265 13.37 9.38 7.54
C GLY A 265 12.56 9.83 6.33
N ALA A 266 12.57 9.07 5.24
CA ALA A 266 11.74 9.35 4.07
C ALA A 266 10.44 8.56 4.09
N LEU A 267 9.43 9.09 3.40
CA LEU A 267 8.19 8.39 3.06
C LEU A 267 8.11 8.24 1.54
N VAL A 268 7.63 7.09 1.08
CA VAL A 268 7.29 6.90 -0.34
C VAL A 268 5.85 7.33 -0.55
N ILE A 269 5.59 8.15 -1.55
CA ILE A 269 4.25 8.52 -2.00
C ILE A 269 4.01 7.87 -3.36
N ASN A 270 2.84 7.28 -3.55
CA ASN A 270 2.41 6.85 -4.88
C ASN A 270 0.98 7.23 -5.21
N VAL A 271 0.77 7.49 -6.50
CA VAL A 271 -0.53 7.79 -7.09
C VAL A 271 -1.35 6.50 -7.19
N GLY A 272 -2.62 6.58 -6.83
CA GLY A 272 -3.59 5.51 -7.03
C GLY A 272 -4.51 5.74 -8.23
N ASP A 273 -5.27 4.70 -8.55
CA ASP A 273 -6.17 4.62 -9.70
C ASP A 273 -7.21 5.73 -9.69
N THR A 274 -7.74 6.11 -8.52
CA THR A 274 -8.72 7.20 -8.43
C THR A 274 -8.12 8.51 -8.92
N LEU A 275 -6.90 8.84 -8.50
CA LEU A 275 -6.24 10.07 -8.93
C LEU A 275 -5.84 10.02 -10.41
N GLN A 276 -5.46 8.84 -10.92
CA GLN A 276 -5.29 8.61 -12.36
C GLN A 276 -6.60 8.85 -13.14
N ILE A 277 -7.74 8.36 -12.64
CA ILE A 277 -9.06 8.56 -13.26
C ILE A 277 -9.44 10.04 -13.27
N LEU A 278 -9.38 10.72 -12.12
CA LEU A 278 -9.73 12.14 -11.97
C LEU A 278 -8.89 13.03 -12.90
N SER A 279 -7.59 12.75 -13.01
CA SER A 279 -6.65 13.48 -13.87
C SER A 279 -6.72 13.06 -15.35
N ASN A 280 -7.72 12.25 -15.73
CA ASN A 280 -7.91 11.72 -17.07
C ASN A 280 -6.66 11.00 -17.64
N GLY A 281 -5.85 10.41 -16.75
CA GLY A 281 -4.65 9.67 -17.12
C GLY A 281 -3.36 10.50 -17.12
N LYS A 282 -3.39 11.77 -16.69
CA LYS A 282 -2.16 12.56 -16.54
C LYS A 282 -1.24 11.97 -15.47
N TYR A 283 -1.77 11.65 -14.28
CA TYR A 283 -0.98 11.04 -13.22
C TYR A 283 -1.04 9.52 -13.30
N LYS A 284 0.10 8.86 -13.08
CA LYS A 284 0.25 7.42 -13.27
C LYS A 284 0.07 6.65 -11.97
N SER A 285 -0.96 5.82 -11.88
CA SER A 285 -1.05 4.75 -10.90
C SER A 285 -0.15 3.59 -11.35
N ALA A 286 1.12 3.57 -10.96
CA ALA A 286 2.07 2.57 -11.50
C ALA A 286 1.88 1.18 -10.88
N GLU A 287 2.14 0.14 -11.68
CA GLU A 287 2.24 -1.21 -11.13
C GLU A 287 3.45 -1.29 -10.19
N HIS A 288 3.25 -1.90 -9.03
CA HIS A 288 4.31 -2.14 -8.06
C HIS A 288 4.16 -3.53 -7.44
N ARG A 289 5.27 -4.06 -6.90
CA ARG A 289 5.36 -5.37 -6.26
C ARG A 289 6.36 -5.33 -5.10
N VAL A 290 6.34 -6.34 -4.24
CA VAL A 290 7.25 -6.41 -3.08
C VAL A 290 7.99 -7.74 -3.06
N ARG A 291 9.33 -7.71 -2.99
CA ARG A 291 10.16 -8.91 -2.82
C ARG A 291 10.22 -9.35 -1.37
N THR A 292 10.52 -10.63 -1.17
CA THR A 292 10.95 -11.14 0.13
C THR A 292 12.47 -11.04 0.27
N THR A 293 12.98 -11.41 1.45
CA THR A 293 14.42 -11.46 1.71
C THR A 293 14.75 -12.55 2.73
N ASN A 294 15.99 -13.04 2.68
CA ASN A 294 16.56 -13.95 3.66
C ASN A 294 17.46 -13.25 4.69
N ILE A 295 17.64 -11.92 4.61
CA ILE A 295 18.57 -11.18 5.49
C ILE A 295 17.95 -10.84 6.85
N GLY A 296 16.62 -10.81 6.94
CA GLY A 296 15.89 -10.47 8.16
C GLY A 296 14.41 -10.26 7.89
N SER A 297 13.60 -10.25 8.95
CA SER A 297 12.20 -9.88 8.84
C SER A 297 12.07 -8.39 8.59
N ARG A 298 11.10 -8.01 7.76
CA ARG A 298 10.84 -6.64 7.37
C ARG A 298 9.43 -6.20 7.75
N VAL A 299 9.27 -4.91 8.03
CA VAL A 299 7.96 -4.25 8.15
C VAL A 299 7.77 -3.15 7.11
N SER A 300 6.52 -2.88 6.77
CA SER A 300 6.13 -1.65 6.08
C SER A 300 4.76 -1.16 6.57
N VAL A 301 4.57 0.16 6.60
CA VAL A 301 3.36 0.77 7.15
C VAL A 301 2.77 1.77 6.15
N PRO A 302 1.91 1.32 5.21
CA PRO A 302 1.20 2.21 4.32
C PRO A 302 -0.05 2.82 4.95
N ILE A 303 -0.29 4.10 4.65
CA ILE A 303 -1.58 4.77 4.74
C ILE A 303 -2.17 4.85 3.35
N PHE A 304 -3.36 4.31 3.16
CA PHE A 304 -4.15 4.48 1.94
C PHE A 304 -5.18 5.58 2.15
N THR A 305 -5.22 6.54 1.23
CA THR A 305 -6.28 7.54 1.15
C THR A 305 -7.14 7.29 -0.08
N ALA A 306 -8.45 7.28 0.09
CA ALA A 306 -9.39 6.98 -0.99
C ALA A 306 -10.71 7.74 -0.79
N PRO A 307 -11.55 7.82 -1.83
CA PRO A 307 -12.85 8.45 -1.69
C PRO A 307 -13.77 7.74 -0.69
N ASN A 308 -14.80 8.44 -0.24
CA ASN A 308 -15.96 7.79 0.37
C ASN A 308 -16.54 6.77 -0.62
N PRO A 309 -17.08 5.62 -0.16
CA PRO A 309 -17.64 4.63 -1.07
C PRO A 309 -18.80 5.17 -1.94
N SER A 310 -19.57 6.12 -1.41
CA SER A 310 -20.66 6.80 -2.13
C SER A 310 -20.19 7.85 -3.13
N GLU A 311 -18.89 8.15 -3.19
CA GLU A 311 -18.35 9.17 -4.07
C GLU A 311 -18.34 8.71 -5.53
N LYS A 312 -18.68 9.63 -6.44
CA LYS A 312 -18.56 9.40 -7.88
C LYS A 312 -17.14 9.76 -8.31
N ILE A 313 -16.48 8.81 -8.97
CA ILE A 313 -15.16 9.00 -9.57
C ILE A 313 -15.30 9.00 -11.08
N GLY A 314 -14.59 9.92 -11.73
CA GLY A 314 -14.57 10.09 -13.18
C GLY A 314 -13.64 11.24 -13.57
N PRO A 315 -13.24 11.37 -14.84
CA PRO A 315 -12.38 12.46 -15.27
C PRO A 315 -12.97 13.82 -14.94
N LEU A 316 -12.15 14.72 -14.38
CA LEU A 316 -12.58 16.07 -14.04
C LEU A 316 -13.05 16.82 -15.31
N PRO A 317 -14.22 17.48 -15.31
CA PRO A 317 -14.76 18.14 -16.51
C PRO A 317 -13.80 19.14 -17.16
N GLN A 318 -13.02 19.86 -16.34
CA GLN A 318 -11.99 20.81 -16.79
C GLN A 318 -10.90 20.10 -17.60
N VAL A 319 -10.49 18.92 -17.15
CA VAL A 319 -9.47 18.09 -17.80
C VAL A 319 -10.02 17.50 -19.08
N VAL A 320 -11.24 16.96 -19.07
CA VAL A 320 -11.90 16.44 -20.29
C VAL A 320 -12.06 17.55 -21.34
N LYS A 321 -12.46 18.75 -20.93
CA LYS A 321 -12.60 19.89 -21.84
C LYS A 321 -11.25 20.28 -22.48
N ARG A 322 -10.16 20.22 -21.71
CA ARG A 322 -8.81 20.50 -22.20
C ARG A 322 -8.30 19.41 -23.15
N ASP A 323 -8.51 18.15 -22.79
CA ASP A 323 -7.99 16.99 -23.52
C ASP A 323 -8.85 16.63 -24.74
N GLY A 324 -10.12 17.09 -24.77
CA GLY A 324 -11.09 16.84 -25.85
C GLY A 324 -11.75 15.46 -25.80
N VAL A 325 -11.33 14.57 -24.90
CA VAL A 325 -11.84 13.21 -24.75
C VAL A 325 -11.77 12.74 -23.30
N ALA A 326 -12.80 12.01 -22.86
CA ALA A 326 -12.78 11.31 -21.58
C ALA A 326 -12.21 9.90 -21.78
N ARG A 327 -11.13 9.56 -21.06
CA ARG A 327 -10.48 8.23 -21.14
C ARG A 327 -11.09 7.21 -20.18
N TYR A 328 -11.84 7.70 -19.20
CA TYR A 328 -12.52 6.90 -18.18
C TYR A 328 -13.98 7.31 -18.08
N LYS A 329 -14.83 6.37 -17.67
CA LYS A 329 -16.24 6.62 -17.38
C LYS A 329 -16.45 7.03 -15.92
N GLU A 330 -17.57 7.70 -15.65
CA GLU A 330 -18.00 7.99 -14.28
C GLU A 330 -18.62 6.74 -13.64
N LEU A 331 -18.25 6.44 -12.40
CA LEU A 331 -18.79 5.32 -11.61
C LEU A 331 -18.70 5.60 -10.10
N LEU A 332 -19.44 4.85 -9.29
CA LEU A 332 -19.34 4.93 -7.82
C LEU A 332 -18.06 4.25 -7.33
N PHE A 333 -17.34 4.88 -6.39
CA PHE A 333 -16.14 4.29 -5.82
C PHE A 333 -16.40 2.93 -5.18
N GLN A 334 -17.57 2.73 -4.56
CA GLN A 334 -18.00 1.43 -4.02
C GLN A 334 -18.03 0.34 -5.10
N ASP A 335 -18.46 0.64 -6.32
CA ASP A 335 -18.49 -0.33 -7.42
C ASP A 335 -17.06 -0.67 -7.88
N TYR A 336 -16.18 0.33 -7.92
CA TYR A 336 -14.76 0.12 -8.18
C TYR A 336 -14.11 -0.78 -7.12
N MET A 337 -14.36 -0.50 -5.84
CA MET A 337 -13.87 -1.31 -4.72
C MET A 337 -14.37 -2.75 -4.81
N ASN A 338 -15.65 -2.95 -5.10
CA ASN A 338 -16.25 -4.28 -5.23
C ASN A 338 -15.57 -5.08 -6.36
N ASN A 339 -15.32 -4.43 -7.51
CA ASN A 339 -14.57 -5.05 -8.60
C ASN A 339 -13.13 -5.38 -8.18
N PHE A 340 -12.42 -4.44 -7.55
CA PHE A 340 -11.03 -4.59 -7.10
C PHE A 340 -10.84 -5.77 -6.15
N PHE A 341 -11.67 -5.91 -5.12
CA PHE A 341 -11.58 -7.02 -4.15
C PHE A 341 -12.25 -8.32 -4.62
N SER A 342 -12.89 -8.33 -5.79
CA SER A 342 -13.47 -9.55 -6.36
C SER A 342 -12.42 -10.49 -6.94
N GLN A 343 -11.23 -9.98 -7.29
CA GLN A 343 -10.14 -10.70 -7.93
C GLN A 343 -8.84 -10.64 -7.10
N PRO A 344 -7.90 -11.58 -7.27
CA PRO A 344 -6.54 -11.44 -6.73
C PRO A 344 -5.76 -10.34 -7.46
N HIS A 345 -4.59 -9.96 -6.91
CA HIS A 345 -3.68 -9.02 -7.57
C HIS A 345 -3.25 -9.53 -8.97
N ASP A 346 -3.47 -8.71 -10.00
CA ASP A 346 -3.07 -9.03 -11.38
C ASP A 346 -2.80 -7.74 -12.19
N GLY A 347 -1.85 -6.93 -11.71
CA GLY A 347 -1.43 -5.69 -12.36
C GLY A 347 -2.53 -4.63 -12.35
N LYS A 348 -2.67 -3.88 -13.46
CA LYS A 348 -3.67 -2.78 -13.60
C LYS A 348 -5.06 -3.20 -14.06
N LYS A 349 -5.40 -4.49 -14.08
CA LYS A 349 -6.69 -4.97 -14.64
C LYS A 349 -7.92 -4.31 -14.01
N SER A 350 -7.86 -3.93 -12.74
CA SER A 350 -8.97 -3.21 -12.08
C SER A 350 -9.27 -1.88 -12.74
N LEU A 351 -8.25 -1.19 -13.29
CA LEU A 351 -8.41 0.10 -13.95
C LEU A 351 -9.18 -0.02 -15.27
N ASP A 352 -9.10 -1.18 -15.94
CA ASP A 352 -9.85 -1.43 -17.18
C ASP A 352 -11.37 -1.41 -16.94
N PHE A 353 -11.82 -1.70 -15.72
CA PHE A 353 -13.23 -1.56 -15.33
C PHE A 353 -13.73 -0.11 -15.45
N ALA A 354 -12.84 0.87 -15.31
CA ALA A 354 -13.15 2.30 -15.36
C ALA A 354 -12.88 2.94 -16.74
N ARG A 355 -12.26 2.24 -17.70
CA ARG A 355 -12.01 2.81 -19.03
C ARG A 355 -13.32 3.15 -19.76
N ALA A 356 -13.29 4.23 -20.53
CA ALA A 356 -14.33 4.55 -21.49
C ALA A 356 -14.18 3.66 -22.73
N ASP A 357 -15.31 3.34 -23.37
CA ASP A 357 -15.39 2.51 -24.58
C ASP A 357 -14.81 3.19 -25.83
#